data_AF-A0A3P7E925-F1
#
_entry.id   AF-A0A3P7E925-F1
#
_cell.length_a   1.000
_cell.length_b   1.000
_cell.length_c   1.000
_cell.angle_alpha   90.00
_cell.angle_beta   90.00
_cell.angle_gamma   90.00
#
_symmetry.space_group_name_H-M   'P 1'
#
loop_
_entity.id
_entity.type
_entity.pdbx_description
1 polymer ?
#
loop_
_entity_poly.entity_id
_entity_poly.type
_entity_poly.pdbx_seq_one_letter_code
_entity_poly.pdbx_strand_id
1 'polypeptide(L)'
;MIIQKKESWEHEECGPEVTEFMRRTSTLPRDRDHRAVLVAPSEQTCTQWMDGFCFLKKYNRESECFAEDLNNLVELELRMRLLGIDWSAVPESPISPPSTYPDTSTLPF
;
A
#
# COMPACT_ATOMS: atom_id res chain seq x y z
N MET A 1 2.58 27.52 -23.97
CA MET A 1 1.24 27.39 -23.36
C MET A 1 0.92 25.91 -23.29
N ILE A 2 1.16 25.27 -22.14
CA ILE A 2 0.95 23.82 -21.98
C ILE A 2 -0.35 23.64 -21.20
N ILE A 3 -1.34 23.06 -21.86
CA ILE A 3 -2.65 22.73 -21.29
C ILE A 3 -2.47 21.49 -20.43
N GLN A 4 -2.57 21.62 -19.10
CA GLN A 4 -2.65 20.47 -18.21
C GLN A 4 -4.06 19.90 -18.24
N LYS A 5 -4.17 18.65 -18.68
CA LYS A 5 -5.40 17.86 -18.68
C LYS A 5 -5.76 17.54 -17.22
N LYS A 6 -6.90 18.06 -16.77
CA LYS A 6 -7.47 17.80 -15.45
C LYS A 6 -8.16 16.44 -15.51
N GLU A 7 -7.54 15.41 -14.95
CA GLU A 7 -8.19 14.11 -14.81
C GLU A 7 -9.09 14.12 -13.59
N SER A 8 -10.38 13.92 -13.84
CA SER A 8 -11.42 13.73 -12.83
C SER A 8 -11.43 12.25 -12.46
N TRP A 9 -11.10 11.90 -11.22
CA TRP A 9 -11.13 10.53 -10.76
C TRP A 9 -12.23 10.36 -9.70
N GLU A 10 -13.07 9.34 -9.92
CA GLU A 10 -14.20 9.01 -9.06
C GLU A 10 -13.72 8.44 -7.73
N HIS A 11 -14.37 8.86 -6.65
CA HIS A 11 -14.04 8.53 -5.28
C HIS A 11 -14.45 7.09 -4.96
N GLU A 12 -13.51 6.26 -4.52
CA GLU A 12 -13.84 5.00 -3.86
C GLU A 12 -14.41 5.31 -2.47
N GLU A 13 -15.71 5.06 -2.29
CA GLU A 13 -16.44 5.44 -1.07
C GLU A 13 -15.89 4.72 0.18
N CYS A 14 -15.81 5.49 1.26
CA CYS A 14 -15.28 5.01 2.52
C CYS A 14 -16.28 4.05 3.21
N GLY A 15 -15.78 2.91 3.72
CA GLY A 15 -16.59 1.92 4.43
C GLY A 15 -17.42 2.49 5.60
N PRO A 16 -18.55 1.84 5.94
CA PRO A 16 -19.59 2.41 6.79
C PRO A 16 -19.12 2.81 8.20
N GLU A 17 -18.16 2.08 8.78
CA GLU A 17 -17.60 2.38 10.10
C GLU A 17 -16.82 3.70 10.13
N VAL A 18 -16.01 3.95 9.11
CA VAL A 18 -15.22 5.19 9.01
C VAL A 18 -16.14 6.37 8.71
N THR A 19 -17.18 6.15 7.90
CA THR A 19 -18.20 7.14 7.60
C THR A 19 -19.02 7.51 8.85
N GLU A 20 -19.30 6.54 9.74
CA GLU A 20 -19.97 6.79 11.01
C GLU A 20 -19.07 7.53 12.03
N PHE A 21 -17.78 7.18 12.10
CA PHE A 21 -16.80 7.89 12.92
C PHE A 21 -16.64 9.35 12.47
N MET A 22 -16.53 9.59 11.16
CA MET A 22 -16.48 10.94 10.60
C MET A 22 -17.79 11.72 10.82
N ARG A 23 -18.94 11.05 10.76
CA ARG A 23 -20.25 11.66 11.03
C ARG A 23 -20.38 12.11 12.48
N ARG A 24 -19.97 11.29 13.45
CA ARG A 24 -20.01 11.62 14.89
C ARG A 24 -19.09 12.77 15.26
N THR A 25 -17.97 12.91 14.58
CA THR A 25 -17.03 14.03 14.79
C THR A 25 -17.44 15.30 14.03
N SER A 26 -18.39 15.20 13.09
CA SER A 26 -18.85 16.31 12.24
C SER A 26 -20.13 17.03 12.74
N THR A 27 -20.77 16.59 13.82
CA THR A 27 -21.99 17.23 14.35
C THR A 27 -21.73 18.42 15.28
N LEU A 28 -20.47 18.74 15.57
CA LEU A 28 -20.10 19.99 16.22
C LEU A 28 -20.25 21.14 15.22
N PRO A 29 -20.82 22.30 15.62
CA PRO A 29 -20.99 23.43 14.72
C PRO A 29 -19.62 23.79 14.11
N ARG A 30 -19.52 23.71 12.77
CA ARG A 30 -18.36 24.12 11.98
C ARG A 30 -18.23 25.63 12.03
N ASP A 31 -17.93 26.17 13.19
CA ASP A 31 -17.51 27.55 13.34
C ASP A 31 -15.98 27.59 13.26
N ARG A 32 -15.46 28.40 12.33
CA ARG A 32 -14.05 28.72 12.06
C ARG A 32 -13.11 27.63 11.53
N ASP A 33 -12.25 28.05 10.62
CA ASP A 33 -11.09 27.32 10.12
C ASP A 33 -10.14 26.87 11.26
N HIS A 34 -10.38 25.69 11.82
CA HIS A 34 -9.48 25.06 12.80
C HIS A 34 -8.26 24.44 12.11
N ARG A 35 -7.55 25.24 11.31
CA ARG A 35 -6.33 24.79 10.64
C ARG A 35 -5.16 24.90 11.61
N ALA A 36 -4.69 23.75 12.08
CA ALA A 36 -3.42 23.66 12.79
C ALA A 36 -2.26 23.77 11.79
N VAL A 37 -1.30 24.67 12.04
CA VAL A 37 -0.02 24.72 11.33
C VAL A 37 0.99 23.95 12.17
N LEU A 38 1.51 22.86 11.62
CA LEU A 38 2.50 22.02 12.28
C LEU A 38 3.88 22.30 11.68
N VAL A 39 4.91 22.34 12.52
CA VAL A 39 6.30 22.48 12.10
C VAL A 39 7.04 21.21 12.52
N ALA A 40 7.55 20.48 11.53
CA ALA A 40 8.31 19.27 11.78
C ALA A 40 9.74 19.61 12.26
N PRO A 41 10.31 18.83 13.19
CA PRO A 41 11.69 19.02 13.66
C PRO A 41 12.76 18.62 12.63
N SER A 42 12.37 17.87 11.59
CA SER A 42 13.25 17.46 10.49
C SER A 42 12.46 17.29 9.19
N GLU A 43 13.16 17.28 8.07
CA GLU A 43 12.59 16.96 6.75
C GLU A 43 12.00 15.54 6.73
N GLN A 44 12.71 14.57 7.29
CA GLN A 44 12.23 13.19 7.40
C GLN A 44 10.90 13.10 8.16
N THR A 45 10.78 13.78 9.30
CA THR A 45 9.53 13.80 10.09
C THR A 45 8.40 14.47 9.32
N CYS A 46 8.70 15.52 8.54
CA CYS A 46 7.73 16.16 7.66
C CYS A 46 7.19 15.15 6.63
N THR A 47 8.07 14.41 5.96
CA THR A 47 7.71 13.39 4.97
C THR A 47 6.84 12.30 5.58
N GLN A 48 7.24 11.76 6.75
CA GLN A 48 6.46 10.74 7.47
C GLN A 48 5.05 11.22 7.87
N TRP A 49 4.94 12.48 8.32
CA TRP A 49 3.63 13.07 8.61
C TRP A 49 2.79 13.20 7.36
N MET A 50 3.37 13.68 6.26
CA MET A 50 2.68 13.81 4.98
C MET A 50 2.17 12.46 4.48
N ASP A 51 3.00 11.41 4.50
CA ASP A 51 2.62 10.06 4.11
C ASP A 51 1.50 9.51 5.01
N GLY A 52 1.64 9.65 6.34
CA GLY A 52 0.61 9.24 7.29
C GLY A 52 -0.72 9.97 7.10
N PHE A 53 -0.69 11.29 6.85
CA PHE A 53 -1.90 12.05 6.57
C PHE A 53 -2.53 11.69 5.22
N CYS A 54 -1.72 11.43 4.20
CA CYS A 54 -2.18 10.94 2.90
C CYS A 54 -2.89 9.59 3.06
N PHE A 55 -2.29 8.65 3.80
CA PHE A 55 -2.89 7.35 4.13
C PHE A 55 -4.23 7.50 4.85
N LEU A 56 -4.28 8.30 5.93
CA LEU A 56 -5.51 8.50 6.72
C LEU A 56 -6.65 9.11 5.89
N LYS A 57 -6.31 9.97 4.93
CA LYS A 57 -7.28 10.59 4.03
C LYS A 57 -7.59 9.74 2.80
N LYS A 58 -7.01 8.54 2.68
CA LYS A 58 -7.10 7.67 1.51
C LYS A 58 -6.66 8.37 0.21
N TYR A 59 -5.74 9.32 0.33
CA TYR A 59 -5.08 9.90 -0.83
C TYR A 59 -3.90 9.04 -1.20
N ASN A 60 -3.92 8.52 -2.43
CA ASN A 60 -2.84 7.71 -2.95
C ASN A 60 -1.70 8.61 -3.46
N ARG A 61 -1.01 9.27 -2.53
CA ARG A 61 0.15 10.11 -2.80
C ARG A 61 1.22 9.79 -1.76
N GLU A 62 1.99 8.77 -2.06
CA GLU A 62 3.12 8.33 -1.26
C GLU A 62 4.37 9.14 -1.62
N SER A 63 5.24 9.39 -0.65
CA SER A 63 6.56 9.98 -0.87
C SER A 63 7.53 8.99 -1.51
N GLU A 64 8.61 9.50 -2.11
CA GLU A 64 9.71 8.67 -2.61
C GLU A 64 10.37 7.86 -1.49
N CYS A 65 10.50 8.43 -0.29
CA CYS A 65 11.04 7.73 0.88
C CYS A 65 10.17 6.54 1.29
N PHE A 66 8.84 6.70 1.28
CA PHE A 66 7.93 5.60 1.58
C PHE A 66 8.05 4.46 0.55
N ALA A 67 8.13 4.81 -0.74
CA ALA A 67 8.32 3.83 -1.81
C ALA A 67 9.67 3.10 -1.69
N GLU A 68 10.74 3.81 -1.34
CA GLU A 68 12.07 3.23 -1.09
C GLU A 68 12.05 2.27 0.10
N ASP A 69 11.45 2.66 1.22
CA ASP A 69 11.31 1.81 2.41
C ASP A 69 10.51 0.53 2.08
N LEU A 70 9.42 0.65 1.33
CA LEU A 70 8.65 -0.50 0.86
C LEU A 70 9.48 -1.44 -0.03
N ASN A 71 10.22 -0.88 -0.99
CA ASN A 71 11.08 -1.69 -1.86
C ASN A 71 12.14 -2.44 -1.06
N ASN A 72 12.77 -1.79 -0.07
CA ASN A 72 13.75 -2.43 0.80
C ASN A 72 13.14 -3.58 1.62
N LEU A 73 11.93 -3.38 2.15
CA LEU A 73 11.21 -4.43 2.88
C LEU A 73 10.83 -5.61 1.97
N VAL A 74 10.27 -5.32 0.79
CA VAL A 74 9.90 -6.35 -0.20
C VAL A 74 11.13 -7.12 -0.67
N GLU A 75 12.24 -6.44 -0.93
CA GLU A 75 13.48 -7.08 -1.34
C GLU A 75 14.01 -8.03 -0.26
N LEU A 76 14.07 -7.57 1.01
CA LEU A 76 14.51 -8.40 2.13
C LEU A 76 13.63 -9.64 2.28
N GLU A 77 12.32 -9.44 2.16
CA GLU A 77 11.31 -10.48 2.24
C GLU A 77 11.48 -11.54 1.14
N LEU A 78 11.64 -11.10 -0.12
CA LEU A 78 11.90 -11.99 -1.25
C LEU A 78 13.21 -12.75 -1.07
N ARG A 79 14.28 -12.10 -0.61
CA ARG A 79 15.56 -12.76 -0.33
C ARG A 79 15.41 -13.88 0.70
N MET A 80 14.58 -13.68 1.73
CA MET A 80 14.29 -14.74 2.71
C MET A 80 13.51 -15.90 2.11
N ARG A 81 12.47 -15.63 1.31
CA ARG A 81 11.68 -16.70 0.65
C ARG A 81 12.49 -17.50 -0.36
N LEU A 82 13.37 -16.82 -1.08
CA LEU A 82 14.18 -17.41 -2.14
C LEU A 82 15.52 -17.96 -1.61
N LEU A 83 15.72 -17.93 -0.29
CA LEU A 83 16.91 -18.46 0.34
C LEU A 83 17.03 -19.96 0.08
N GLY A 84 18.15 -20.39 -0.49
CA GLY A 84 18.42 -21.80 -0.80
C GLY A 84 17.83 -22.29 -2.11
N ILE A 85 17.18 -21.44 -2.89
CA ILE A 85 16.77 -21.76 -4.26
C ILE A 85 18.00 -21.71 -5.18
N ASP A 86 18.15 -22.74 -6.01
CA ASP A 86 19.11 -22.73 -7.11
C ASP A 86 18.54 -21.92 -8.28
N TRP A 87 19.10 -20.72 -8.47
CA TRP A 87 18.70 -19.81 -9.55
C TRP A 87 18.90 -20.40 -10.95
N SER A 88 19.83 -21.33 -11.12
CA SER A 88 20.03 -21.99 -12.42
C SER A 88 18.90 -22.96 -12.78
N ALA A 89 18.13 -23.40 -11.78
CA ALA A 89 16.99 -24.29 -11.95
C ALA A 89 15.64 -23.55 -12.01
N VAL A 90 15.64 -22.21 -11.84
CA VAL A 90 14.42 -21.40 -11.92
C VAL A 90 13.95 -21.33 -13.37
N PRO A 91 12.71 -21.75 -13.68
CA PRO A 91 12.17 -21.67 -15.04
C PRO A 91 12.05 -20.23 -15.53
N GLU A 92 12.46 -19.97 -16.77
CA GLU A 92 12.28 -18.66 -17.43
C GLU A 92 10.81 -18.38 -17.80
N SER A 93 9.98 -19.43 -17.85
CA SER A 93 8.55 -19.35 -18.13
C SER A 93 7.73 -20.21 -17.17
N PRO A 94 6.46 -19.86 -16.92
CA PRO A 94 5.59 -20.66 -16.05
C PRO A 94 5.46 -22.09 -16.55
N ILE A 95 5.66 -23.07 -15.66
CA ILE A 95 5.45 -24.48 -15.97
C ILE A 95 3.94 -24.75 -15.99
N SER A 96 3.45 -25.43 -17.04
CA SER A 96 2.05 -25.87 -17.11
C SER A 96 1.74 -26.86 -15.99
N PRO A 97 0.58 -26.76 -15.33
CA PRO A 97 0.19 -27.73 -14.31
C PRO A 97 0.13 -29.14 -14.92
N PRO A 98 0.47 -30.19 -14.15
CA PRO A 98 0.38 -31.56 -14.62
C PRO A 98 -1.07 -31.90 -14.97
N SER A 99 -1.26 -32.72 -16.01
CA SER A 99 -2.59 -33.14 -16.48
C SER A 99 -3.32 -34.08 -15.52
N THR A 100 -2.59 -34.73 -14.61
CA THR A 100 -3.15 -35.68 -13.63
C THR A 100 -2.27 -35.70 -12.39
N TYR A 101 -2.90 -35.82 -11.21
CA TYR A 101 -2.18 -35.99 -9.94
C TYR A 101 -1.61 -37.40 -9.83
N PRO A 102 -0.48 -37.60 -9.12
CA PRO A 102 0.06 -38.92 -8.87
C PRO A 102 -0.93 -39.78 -8.08
N ASP A 103 -0.97 -41.08 -8.38
CA ASP A 103 -1.80 -42.04 -7.65
C ASP A 103 -1.30 -42.17 -6.20
N THR A 104 -2.17 -41.83 -5.25
CA THR A 104 -1.88 -41.87 -3.81
C THR A 104 -2.29 -43.19 -3.16
N SER A 105 -2.86 -44.14 -3.92
CA SER A 105 -3.35 -45.43 -3.40
C SER A 105 -2.27 -46.31 -2.79
N THR A 106 -1.00 -46.04 -3.10
CA THR A 106 0.17 -46.81 -2.62
C THR A 106 0.98 -46.10 -1.53
N LEU A 107 0.57 -44.92 -1.06
CA LEU A 107 1.29 -44.21 0.00
C LEU A 107 0.96 -44.83 1.37
N PRO A 108 1.98 -45.13 2.21
CA PRO A 108 1.73 -45.62 3.56
C PRO A 108 1.07 -44.54 4.42
N PHE A 109 0.03 -44.93 5.16
CA PHE A 109 -0.61 -44.11 6.19
C PHE A 109 0.29 -43.92 7.42
#